data_AF-A0A3A5A6H9-F1
#
_entry.id   AF-A0A3A5A6H9-F1
#
_cell.length_a   1.000
_cell.length_b   1.000
_cell.length_c   1.000
_cell.angle_alpha   90.00
_cell.angle_beta   90.00
_cell.angle_gamma   90.00
#
_symmetry.space_group_name_H-M   'P 1'
#
loop_
_entity.id
_entity.type
_entity.pdbx_description
1 polymer ?
#
loop_
_entity_poly.entity_id
_entity_poly.type
_entity_poly.pdbx_seq_one_letter_code
_entity_poly.pdbx_strand_id
1 'polypeptide(L)'
;MSKQKGFTLIELLMVVAIIGVLAATAVPLYRVMQQRTYGREAVIMAKRILEAQVMYYLEHDNKFWPEDGRSIDIFHNSDPADSQIQEVRDALKILLPVGHYLNYQFRTIDPKEQATITVSSYGNFALFSGGSSAYIFQAQVDKTGKFTFIIPD
;
A
#
# COMPACT_ATOMS: atom_id res chain seq x y z
N MET A 1 -25.27 -49.90 25.68
CA MET A 1 -23.90 -49.69 25.17
C MET A 1 -24.00 -48.94 23.84
N SER A 2 -23.63 -47.66 23.80
CA SER A 2 -23.53 -46.93 22.53
C SER A 2 -22.30 -47.43 21.77
N LYS A 3 -22.49 -47.98 20.55
CA LYS A 3 -21.36 -48.30 19.68
C LYS A 3 -20.65 -46.99 19.32
N GLN A 4 -19.45 -46.76 19.87
CA GLN A 4 -18.56 -45.71 19.38
C GLN A 4 -18.18 -46.06 17.94
N LYS A 5 -18.74 -45.33 16.97
CA LYS A 5 -18.28 -45.38 15.58
C LYS A 5 -16.98 -44.57 15.49
N GLY A 6 -15.86 -45.24 15.31
CA GLY A 6 -14.59 -44.61 14.96
C GLY A 6 -14.59 -44.18 13.49
N PHE A 7 -13.80 -43.16 13.17
CA PHE A 7 -13.54 -42.72 11.79
C PHE A 7 -12.68 -43.77 11.05
N THR A 8 -12.94 -44.01 9.78
CA THR A 8 -12.10 -44.92 8.98
C THR A 8 -10.89 -44.19 8.41
N LEU A 9 -9.78 -44.92 8.22
CA LEU A 9 -8.59 -44.38 7.57
C LEU A 9 -8.87 -43.92 6.14
N ILE A 10 -9.77 -44.62 5.43
CA ILE A 10 -10.13 -44.26 4.06
C ILE A 10 -10.95 -42.96 3.99
N GLU A 11 -11.84 -42.72 4.95
CA GLU A 11 -12.56 -41.44 5.06
C GLU A 11 -11.58 -40.30 5.29
N LEU A 12 -10.59 -40.49 6.17
CA LEU A 12 -9.56 -39.47 6.41
C LEU A 12 -8.71 -39.20 5.15
N LEU A 13 -8.31 -40.27 4.44
CA LEU A 13 -7.49 -40.14 3.22
C LEU A 13 -8.21 -39.39 2.10
N MET A 14 -9.50 -39.69 1.87
CA MET A 14 -10.28 -38.98 0.85
C MET A 14 -10.45 -37.50 1.20
N VAL A 15 -10.66 -37.17 2.48
CA VAL A 15 -10.77 -35.78 2.96
C VAL A 15 -9.46 -35.02 2.72
N VAL A 16 -8.31 -35.60 3.08
CA VAL A 16 -7.00 -34.96 2.84
C VAL A 16 -6.74 -34.77 1.36
N ALA A 17 -7.10 -35.74 0.50
CA ALA A 17 -6.95 -35.62 -0.95
C ALA A 17 -7.78 -34.46 -1.53
N ILE A 18 -9.04 -34.32 -1.10
CA ILE A 18 -9.91 -33.22 -1.56
C ILE A 18 -9.38 -31.87 -1.06
N ILE A 19 -8.99 -31.77 0.22
CA ILE A 19 -8.40 -30.54 0.78
C ILE A 19 -7.11 -30.17 0.03
N GLY A 20 -6.28 -31.15 -0.35
CA GLY A 20 -5.06 -30.93 -1.12
C GLY A 20 -5.33 -30.27 -2.48
N VAL A 21 -6.32 -30.76 -3.24
CA VAL A 21 -6.71 -30.18 -4.54
C VAL A 21 -7.27 -28.76 -4.37
N LEU A 22 -8.13 -28.55 -3.37
CA LEU A 22 -8.68 -27.23 -3.08
C LEU A 22 -7.58 -26.25 -2.67
N ALA A 23 -6.66 -26.64 -1.79
CA ALA A 23 -5.55 -25.78 -1.35
C ALA A 23 -4.61 -25.41 -2.50
N ALA A 24 -4.30 -26.36 -3.40
CA ALA A 24 -3.42 -26.12 -4.55
C ALA A 24 -3.95 -25.03 -5.50
N THR A 25 -5.26 -24.89 -5.64
CA THR A 25 -5.89 -23.87 -6.49
C THR A 25 -6.26 -22.60 -5.72
N ALA A 26 -6.70 -22.73 -4.46
CA ALA A 26 -7.14 -21.60 -3.65
C ALA A 26 -5.99 -20.69 -3.21
N VAL A 27 -4.83 -21.23 -2.83
CA VAL A 27 -3.68 -20.44 -2.37
C VAL A 27 -3.15 -19.46 -3.44
N PRO A 28 -2.85 -19.86 -4.69
CA PRO A 28 -2.39 -18.91 -5.70
C PRO A 28 -3.47 -17.87 -6.05
N LEU A 29 -4.74 -18.28 -6.11
CA LEU A 29 -5.86 -17.37 -6.37
C LEU A 29 -5.98 -16.29 -5.27
N TYR A 30 -5.91 -16.71 -4.01
CA TYR A 30 -5.96 -15.82 -2.86
C TYR A 30 -4.82 -14.79 -2.88
N ARG A 31 -3.60 -15.22 -3.22
CA ARG A 31 -2.44 -14.32 -3.36
C ARG A 31 -2.69 -13.26 -4.44
N VAL A 32 -3.20 -13.65 -5.62
CA VAL A 32 -3.50 -12.68 -6.70
C VAL A 32 -4.60 -11.69 -6.27
N MET A 33 -5.63 -12.13 -5.54
CA MET A 33 -6.65 -11.24 -5.02
C MET A 33 -6.09 -10.24 -3.99
N GLN A 34 -5.24 -10.69 -3.07
CA GLN A 34 -4.56 -9.82 -2.12
C GLN A 34 -3.70 -8.76 -2.84
N GLN A 35 -2.88 -9.18 -3.81
CA GLN A 35 -2.03 -8.28 -4.60
C GLN A 35 -2.85 -7.19 -5.30
N ARG A 36 -3.96 -7.57 -5.95
CA ARG A 36 -4.87 -6.61 -6.58
C ARG A 36 -5.53 -5.66 -5.59
N THR A 37 -5.81 -6.13 -4.38
CA THR A 37 -6.38 -5.31 -3.31
C THR A 37 -5.38 -4.25 -2.85
N TYR A 38 -4.15 -4.65 -2.57
CA TYR A 38 -3.08 -3.70 -2.18
C TYR A 38 -2.69 -2.74 -3.31
N GLY A 39 -2.70 -3.20 -4.57
CA GLY A 39 -2.51 -2.31 -5.72
C GLY A 39 -3.58 -1.22 -5.80
N ARG A 40 -4.85 -1.56 -5.53
CA ARG A 40 -5.94 -0.57 -5.47
C ARG A 40 -5.81 0.37 -4.28
N GLU A 41 -5.45 -0.15 -3.11
CA GLU A 41 -5.20 0.64 -1.92
C GLU A 41 -4.09 1.67 -2.16
N ALA A 42 -2.99 1.27 -2.79
CA ALA A 42 -1.88 2.14 -3.13
C ALA A 42 -2.32 3.34 -3.99
N VAL A 43 -3.12 3.10 -5.03
CA VAL A 43 -3.65 4.17 -5.90
C VAL A 43 -4.59 5.10 -5.15
N ILE A 44 -5.51 4.55 -4.35
CA ILE A 44 -6.46 5.34 -3.55
C ILE A 44 -5.71 6.22 -2.55
N MET A 45 -4.73 5.66 -1.84
CA MET A 45 -3.95 6.39 -0.86
C MET A 45 -3.06 7.45 -1.50
N ALA A 46 -2.40 7.14 -2.62
CA ALA A 46 -1.62 8.13 -3.36
C ALA A 46 -2.49 9.32 -3.78
N LYS A 47 -3.69 9.07 -4.33
CA LYS A 47 -4.62 10.14 -4.71
C LYS A 47 -5.02 11.00 -3.50
N ARG A 48 -5.39 10.38 -2.38
CA ARG A 48 -5.74 11.11 -1.15
C ARG A 48 -4.59 11.97 -0.62
N ILE A 49 -3.36 11.46 -0.71
CA ILE A 49 -2.15 12.19 -0.35
C ILE A 49 -1.96 13.40 -1.26
N LEU A 50 -2.09 13.23 -2.58
CA LEU A 50 -1.94 14.34 -3.54
C LEU A 50 -3.01 15.42 -3.33
N GLU A 51 -4.25 15.04 -3.07
CA GLU A 51 -5.33 15.99 -2.73
C GLU A 51 -5.00 16.76 -1.45
N ALA A 52 -4.48 16.08 -0.41
CA ALA A 52 -4.05 16.73 0.82
C ALA A 52 -2.87 17.67 0.60
N GLN A 53 -1.94 17.33 -0.29
CA GLN A 53 -0.82 18.20 -0.67
C GLN A 53 -1.30 19.49 -1.36
N VAL A 54 -2.34 19.41 -2.21
CA VAL A 54 -2.96 20.61 -2.79
C VAL A 54 -3.56 21.49 -1.70
N MET A 55 -4.30 20.90 -0.75
CA MET A 55 -4.88 21.68 0.36
C MET A 55 -3.79 22.33 1.21
N TYR A 56 -2.74 21.58 1.56
CA TYR A 56 -1.60 22.10 2.28
C TYR A 56 -0.94 23.27 1.54
N TYR A 57 -0.70 23.14 0.24
CA TYR A 57 -0.11 24.17 -0.61
C TYR A 57 -0.92 25.47 -0.62
N LEU A 58 -2.25 25.37 -0.67
CA LEU A 58 -3.15 26.53 -0.63
C LEU A 58 -3.16 27.23 0.74
N GLU A 59 -2.88 26.49 1.82
CA GLU A 59 -2.88 27.00 3.19
C GLU A 59 -1.50 27.52 3.65
N HIS A 60 -0.40 27.04 3.03
CA HIS A 60 0.98 27.27 3.51
C HIS A 60 1.83 27.99 2.46
N ASP A 61 1.47 29.23 2.13
CA ASP A 61 2.25 30.14 1.29
C ASP A 61 2.71 29.54 -0.06
N ASN A 62 1.86 28.73 -0.70
CA ASN A 62 2.17 28.06 -1.96
C ASN A 62 3.40 27.14 -1.86
N LYS A 63 3.46 26.33 -0.80
CA LYS A 63 4.49 25.31 -0.62
C LYS A 63 3.89 23.95 -0.30
N PHE A 64 4.42 22.92 -0.93
CA PHE A 64 4.12 21.54 -0.60
C PHE A 64 4.90 21.06 0.62
N TRP A 65 4.32 20.09 1.32
CA TRP A 65 4.96 19.40 2.43
C TRP A 65 5.73 18.15 1.93
N PRO A 66 6.85 17.74 2.55
CA PRO A 66 7.61 18.47 3.56
C PRO A 66 8.39 19.65 2.95
N GLU A 67 8.38 20.80 3.63
CA GLU A 67 8.96 22.05 3.09
C GLU A 67 10.49 22.11 3.16
N ASP A 68 11.10 21.33 4.03
CA ASP A 68 12.53 21.34 4.33
C ASP A 68 13.37 20.50 3.34
N GLY A 69 12.74 19.94 2.32
CA GLY A 69 13.41 19.11 1.32
C GLY A 69 13.69 17.68 1.78
N ARG A 70 13.30 17.31 3.01
CA ARG A 70 13.59 15.98 3.53
C ARG A 70 12.69 14.91 2.89
N SER A 71 13.15 13.67 2.99
CA SER A 71 12.31 12.52 2.71
C SER A 71 11.71 12.00 4.00
N ILE A 72 10.41 11.70 4.01
CA ILE A 72 9.72 11.10 5.14
C ILE A 72 9.24 9.73 4.72
N ASP A 73 9.81 8.71 5.34
CA ASP A 73 9.58 7.31 4.99
C ASP A 73 8.76 6.64 6.10
N ILE A 74 7.60 6.10 5.74
CA ILE A 74 6.72 5.34 6.62
C ILE A 74 6.68 3.92 6.09
N PHE A 75 7.29 3.00 6.83
CA PHE A 75 7.32 1.60 6.48
C PHE A 75 6.03 0.89 6.91
N HIS A 76 5.72 -0.18 6.20
CA HIS A 76 4.54 -1.02 6.42
C HIS A 76 4.44 -1.58 7.85
N ASN A 77 5.57 -1.76 8.54
CA ASN A 77 5.69 -2.26 9.91
C ASN A 77 5.92 -1.15 10.95
N SER A 78 5.80 0.12 10.57
CA SER A 78 5.92 1.24 11.52
C SER A 78 4.80 1.16 12.56
N ASP A 79 5.13 1.47 13.81
CA ASP A 79 4.14 1.57 14.88
C ASP A 79 3.16 2.72 14.55
N PRO A 80 1.83 2.53 14.67
CA PRO A 80 0.86 3.62 14.48
C PRO A 80 1.12 4.89 15.33
N ALA A 81 1.86 4.76 16.43
CA ALA A 81 2.27 5.87 17.28
C ALA A 81 3.57 6.56 16.82
N ASP A 82 4.20 6.14 15.73
CA ASP A 82 5.43 6.74 15.21
C ASP A 82 5.24 8.24 14.91
N SER A 83 6.21 9.03 15.34
CA SER A 83 6.28 10.48 15.13
C SER A 83 6.09 10.89 13.67
N GLN A 84 6.61 10.13 12.70
CA GLN A 84 6.47 10.45 11.27
C GLN A 84 5.02 10.30 10.80
N ILE A 85 4.27 9.34 11.36
CA ILE A 85 2.84 9.15 11.05
C ILE A 85 2.01 10.26 11.67
N GLN A 86 2.34 10.65 12.92
CA GLN A 86 1.70 11.79 13.57
C GLN A 86 1.94 13.07 12.78
N GLU A 87 3.16 13.26 12.29
CA GLU A 87 3.51 14.41 11.49
C GLU A 87 2.74 14.49 10.16
N VAL A 88 2.63 13.38 9.43
CA VAL A 88 1.78 13.33 8.22
C VAL A 88 0.33 13.65 8.56
N ARG A 89 -0.18 13.12 9.67
CA ARG A 89 -1.56 13.37 10.11
C ARG A 89 -1.76 14.85 10.43
N ASP A 90 -0.81 15.48 11.10
CA ASP A 90 -0.94 16.87 11.52
C ASP A 90 -0.77 17.82 10.34
N ALA A 91 0.15 17.54 9.41
CA ALA A 91 0.37 18.36 8.22
C ALA A 91 -0.73 18.16 7.17
N LEU A 92 -0.95 16.91 6.74
CA LEU A 92 -1.81 16.60 5.60
C LEU A 92 -3.26 16.25 6.01
N LYS A 93 -3.57 16.20 7.30
CA LYS A 93 -4.90 15.85 7.83
C LYS A 93 -5.44 14.51 7.33
N ILE A 94 -4.55 13.59 6.96
CA ILE A 94 -4.87 12.24 6.50
C ILE A 94 -4.44 11.19 7.53
N LEU A 95 -5.19 10.09 7.59
CA LEU A 95 -4.77 8.89 8.29
C LEU A 95 -4.17 7.92 7.29
N LEU A 96 -2.88 7.62 7.46
CA LEU A 96 -2.18 6.60 6.69
C LEU A 96 -2.47 5.22 7.29
N PRO A 97 -2.90 4.24 6.49
CA PRO A 97 -2.98 2.86 6.93
C PRO A 97 -1.56 2.32 7.11
N VAL A 98 -1.27 1.79 8.30
CA VAL A 98 -0.02 1.07 8.60
C VAL A 98 -0.36 -0.30 9.16
N GLY A 99 0.58 -1.25 9.10
CA GLY A 99 0.34 -2.65 9.47
C GLY A 99 -0.08 -3.57 8.33
N HIS A 100 -0.02 -3.10 7.07
CA HIS A 100 -0.25 -3.91 5.87
C HIS A 100 1.06 -4.11 5.09
N TYR A 101 0.99 -4.08 3.76
CA TYR A 101 2.10 -4.37 2.85
C TYR A 101 2.60 -3.15 2.07
N LEU A 102 2.19 -1.93 2.43
CA LEU A 102 2.57 -0.71 1.70
C LEU A 102 3.52 0.15 2.54
N ASN A 103 4.57 0.64 1.90
CA ASN A 103 5.40 1.73 2.42
C ASN A 103 5.06 3.02 1.67
N TYR A 104 5.23 4.14 2.35
CA TYR A 104 5.00 5.48 1.81
C TYR A 104 6.26 6.31 1.99
N GLN A 105 6.68 7.01 0.95
CA GLN A 105 7.79 7.94 1.00
C GLN A 105 7.36 9.28 0.43
N PHE A 106 7.35 10.30 1.27
CA PHE A 106 7.04 11.68 0.91
C PHE A 106 8.33 12.42 0.63
N ARG A 107 8.41 13.09 -0.52
CA ARG A 107 9.59 13.87 -0.89
C ARG A 107 9.19 15.07 -1.73
N THR A 108 9.75 16.21 -1.37
CA THR A 108 9.47 17.49 -2.03
C THR A 108 10.82 18.17 -2.27
N ILE A 109 11.29 18.23 -3.52
CA ILE A 109 12.62 18.78 -3.84
C ILE A 109 12.56 20.31 -3.89
N ASP A 110 11.58 20.84 -4.63
CA ASP A 110 11.23 22.25 -4.61
C ASP A 110 9.78 22.37 -4.10
N PRO A 111 9.60 22.84 -2.85
CA PRO A 111 8.28 23.00 -2.24
C PRO A 111 7.33 23.86 -3.04
N LYS A 112 7.81 24.79 -3.86
CA LYS A 112 6.93 25.67 -4.64
C LYS A 112 6.55 25.10 -6.00
N GLU A 113 7.18 24.01 -6.40
CA GLU A 113 6.98 23.43 -7.74
C GLU A 113 6.22 22.12 -7.68
N GLN A 114 6.61 21.18 -6.81
CA GLN A 114 6.02 19.84 -6.80
C GLN A 114 6.27 19.05 -5.51
N ALA A 115 5.31 18.19 -5.16
CA ALA A 115 5.47 17.10 -4.20
C ALA A 115 5.42 15.74 -4.90
N THR A 116 6.27 14.81 -4.45
CA THR A 116 6.30 13.42 -4.90
C THR A 116 5.96 12.49 -3.74
N ILE A 117 5.07 11.53 -4.00
CA ILE A 117 4.80 10.39 -3.12
C ILE A 117 5.21 9.12 -3.85
N THR A 118 6.07 8.33 -3.22
CA THR A 118 6.40 6.98 -3.66
C THR A 118 5.67 5.99 -2.77
N VAL A 119 4.89 5.09 -3.37
CA VAL A 119 4.27 3.96 -2.68
C VAL A 119 4.95 2.69 -3.14
N SER A 120 5.40 1.85 -2.22
CA SER A 120 6.04 0.56 -2.56
C SER A 120 5.41 -0.61 -1.80
N SER A 121 5.36 -1.79 -2.41
CA SER A 121 4.96 -3.00 -1.74
C SER A 121 6.14 -3.63 -1.00
N TYR A 122 5.93 -3.96 0.27
CA TYR A 122 6.78 -4.87 1.02
C TYR A 122 6.31 -6.30 0.73
N GLY A 123 7.20 -7.25 0.45
CA GLY A 123 6.81 -8.64 0.16
C GLY A 123 6.88 -9.06 -1.31
N ASN A 124 7.51 -8.25 -2.15
CA ASN A 124 7.96 -8.61 -3.50
C ASN A 124 6.82 -9.04 -4.44
N PHE A 125 5.66 -8.38 -4.31
CA PHE A 125 4.56 -8.55 -5.23
C PHE A 125 4.33 -7.31 -6.07
N ALA A 126 3.92 -7.55 -7.31
CA ALA A 126 3.53 -6.50 -8.23
C ALA A 126 2.24 -5.80 -7.75
N LEU A 127 2.29 -4.48 -7.58
CA LEU A 127 1.13 -3.60 -7.43
C LEU A 127 0.36 -3.47 -8.76
N PHE A 128 1.07 -3.52 -9.89
CA PHE A 128 0.49 -3.42 -11.23
C PHE A 128 1.03 -4.49 -12.19
N SER A 129 0.25 -4.84 -13.21
CA SER A 129 0.67 -5.79 -14.24
C SER A 129 1.56 -5.11 -15.29
N GLY A 130 2.81 -5.58 -15.42
CA GLY A 130 3.76 -5.12 -16.45
C GLY A 130 4.67 -3.98 -15.98
N GLY A 131 5.99 -4.23 -15.96
CA GLY A 131 7.06 -3.30 -15.55
C GLY A 131 8.16 -3.99 -14.73
N SER A 132 9.41 -3.54 -14.87
CA SER A 132 10.61 -3.96 -14.13
C SER A 132 10.53 -3.58 -12.65
N SER A 133 9.76 -2.53 -12.32
CA SER A 133 9.54 -2.05 -10.95
C SER A 133 8.08 -2.16 -10.51
N ALA A 134 7.40 -3.26 -10.86
CA ALA A 134 5.97 -3.45 -10.58
C ALA A 134 5.55 -3.34 -9.10
N TYR A 135 6.50 -3.34 -8.16
CA TYR A 135 6.29 -3.19 -6.71
C TYR A 135 6.40 -1.73 -6.23
N ILE A 136 6.77 -0.78 -7.09
CA ILE A 136 6.87 0.66 -6.77
C ILE A 136 5.96 1.44 -7.70
N PHE A 137 5.37 2.49 -7.14
CA PHE A 137 4.53 3.43 -7.83
C PHE A 137 4.85 4.84 -7.35
N GLN A 138 4.98 5.79 -8.26
CA GLN A 138 5.18 7.19 -7.92
C GLN A 138 4.00 8.03 -8.37
N ALA A 139 3.55 8.95 -7.52
CA ALA A 139 2.58 9.96 -7.88
C ALA A 139 3.15 11.33 -7.54
N GLN A 140 2.81 12.32 -8.34
CA GLN A 140 3.29 13.69 -8.19
C GLN A 140 2.13 14.66 -8.33
N VAL A 141 2.22 15.76 -7.60
CA VAL A 141 1.38 16.94 -7.79
C VAL A 141 2.29 18.13 -8.04
N ASP A 142 1.97 18.89 -9.09
CA ASP A 142 2.65 20.15 -9.38
C ASP A 142 1.90 21.35 -8.78
N LYS A 143 2.53 22.52 -8.81
CA LYS A 143 1.97 23.80 -8.33
C LYS A 143 0.67 24.25 -9.01
N THR A 144 0.29 23.62 -10.12
CA THR A 144 -1.00 23.86 -10.80
C THR A 144 -2.10 22.94 -10.29
N GLY A 145 -1.77 22.01 -9.39
CA GLY A 145 -2.67 20.98 -8.89
C GLY A 145 -2.81 19.77 -9.82
N LYS A 146 -1.97 19.65 -10.86
CA LYS A 146 -2.04 18.54 -11.80
C LYS A 146 -1.39 17.30 -11.21
N PHE A 147 -2.12 16.18 -11.24
CA PHE A 147 -1.62 14.89 -10.77
C PHE A 147 -0.96 14.12 -11.91
N THR A 148 0.22 13.55 -11.65
CA THR A 148 0.94 12.68 -12.57
C THR A 148 1.23 11.36 -11.88
N PHE A 149 0.82 10.25 -12.49
CA PHE A 149 1.04 8.89 -12.02
C PHE A 149 2.18 8.30 -12.86
N ILE A 150 3.28 7.91 -12.22
CA ILE A 150 4.48 7.37 -12.83
C ILE A 150 4.62 5.93 -12.34
N ILE A 151 4.40 4.98 -13.25
CA ILE A 151 4.70 3.57 -13.03
C ILE A 151 6.07 3.34 -13.66
N PRO A 152 7.12 3.01 -12.88
CA PRO A 152 8.43 2.81 -13.46
C PRO A 152 8.42 1.56 -14.34
N ASP A 153 8.95 1.70 -15.56
CA ASP A 153 9.10 0.63 -16.56
C ASP A 153 9.95 -0.54 -16.07
#